data_AF-A0A935I2H1-F1
#
_entry.id   AF-A0A935I2H1-F1
#
_cell.length_a   1.000
_cell.length_b   1.000
_cell.length_c   1.000
_cell.angle_alpha   90.00
_cell.angle_beta   90.00
_cell.angle_gamma   90.00
#
_symmetry.space_group_name_H-M   'P 1'
#
loop_
_entity.id
_entity.type
_entity.pdbx_description
1 polymer ?
#
loop_
_entity_poly.entity_id
_entity_poly.type
_entity_poly.pdbx_seq_one_letter_code
_entity_poly.pdbx_strand_id
1 'polypeptide(L)'
;MHAGTEVARIGRFATITAVVASHRDLYYVATSPVEDPTHIAAVELLPLHEVKEHLSDATLVVGPAASQLTPNPVSGLTRLSARFVAFAAWKLLEAGAPFNDAMTFVPEYQQEFEVRSKGL
;
A
#
# COMPACT_ATOMS: atom_id res chain seq x y z
N MET A 1 -8.28 -6.74 -8.12
CA MET A 1 -8.82 -5.36 -8.25
C MET A 1 -8.60 -4.63 -6.94
N HIS A 2 -7.75 -3.60 -6.94
CA HIS A 2 -7.53 -2.77 -5.77
C HIS A 2 -8.79 -1.96 -5.47
N ALA A 3 -9.04 -1.65 -4.19
CA ALA A 3 -10.19 -0.83 -3.79
C ALA A 3 -10.21 0.57 -4.44
N GLY A 4 -9.06 1.05 -4.90
CA GLY A 4 -8.91 2.33 -5.60
C GLY A 4 -9.00 2.26 -7.13
N THR A 5 -9.07 1.08 -7.77
CA THR A 5 -8.94 0.94 -9.23
C THR A 5 -10.00 1.75 -10.00
N GLU A 6 -11.26 1.70 -9.57
CA GLU A 6 -12.34 2.43 -10.25
C GLU A 6 -12.18 3.96 -10.10
N VAL A 7 -11.78 4.44 -8.92
CA VAL A 7 -11.47 5.85 -8.70
C VAL A 7 -10.29 6.28 -9.56
N ALA A 8 -9.25 5.45 -9.64
CA ALA A 8 -8.06 5.71 -10.43
C ALA A 8 -8.40 5.85 -11.93
N ARG A 9 -9.26 4.97 -12.46
CA ARG A 9 -9.74 5.01 -13.84
C ARG A 9 -10.57 6.25 -14.14
N ILE A 10 -11.52 6.60 -13.27
CA ILE A 10 -12.35 7.81 -13.42
C ILE A 10 -11.47 9.07 -13.42
N GLY A 11 -10.49 9.11 -12.51
CA GLY A 11 -9.52 10.20 -12.40
C GLY A 11 -8.42 10.19 -13.46
N ARG A 12 -8.40 9.20 -14.37
CA ARG A 12 -7.36 9.00 -15.41
C ARG A 12 -5.94 8.93 -14.86
N PHE A 13 -5.79 8.35 -13.67
CA PHE A 13 -4.48 8.06 -13.09
C PHE A 13 -3.85 6.84 -13.77
N ALA A 14 -2.53 6.84 -13.89
CA ALA A 14 -1.76 5.72 -14.45
C ALA A 14 -1.35 4.72 -13.36
N THR A 15 -1.08 5.20 -12.15
CA THR A 15 -0.64 4.39 -11.01
C THR A 15 -1.45 4.67 -9.75
N ILE A 16 -1.46 3.69 -8.86
CA ILE A 16 -1.99 3.81 -7.50
C ILE A 16 -0.82 3.56 -6.54
N THR A 17 -0.54 4.53 -5.68
CA THR A 17 0.51 4.41 -4.66
C THR A 17 -0.14 4.36 -3.28
N ALA A 18 -0.01 3.20 -2.62
CA ALA A 18 -0.44 2.99 -1.26
C ALA A 18 0.64 3.43 -0.28
N VAL A 19 0.27 4.25 0.70
CA VAL A 19 1.19 4.84 1.68
C VAL A 19 0.71 4.64 3.12
N VAL A 20 1.59 4.10 3.95
CA VAL A 20 1.36 3.92 5.39
C VAL A 20 2.54 4.54 6.14
N ALA A 21 2.26 5.43 7.10
CA ALA A 21 3.30 6.04 7.92
C ALA A 21 3.92 4.98 8.86
N SER A 22 5.25 5.00 8.95
CA SER A 22 6.05 4.28 9.94
C SER A 22 6.56 5.28 10.99
N HIS A 23 7.69 4.99 11.62
CA HIS A 23 8.35 5.88 12.59
C HIS A 23 9.33 6.85 11.89
N ARG A 24 9.65 7.99 12.54
CA ARG A 24 10.73 8.92 12.16
C ARG A 24 10.71 9.33 10.68
N ASP A 25 9.56 9.78 10.17
CA ASP A 25 9.37 10.24 8.79
C ASP A 25 9.62 9.19 7.70
N LEU A 26 9.56 7.90 8.05
CA LEU A 26 9.57 6.78 7.12
C LEU A 26 8.14 6.35 6.76
N TYR A 27 7.98 5.85 5.54
CA TYR A 27 6.71 5.42 4.98
C TYR A 27 6.87 4.08 4.29
N TYR A 28 5.92 3.18 4.51
CA TYR A 28 5.74 2.01 3.66
C TYR A 28 5.02 2.46 2.39
N VAL A 29 5.62 2.16 1.24
CA VAL A 29 5.14 2.57 -0.08
C VAL A 29 5.02 1.34 -0.96
N ALA A 30 3.91 1.23 -1.68
CA ALA A 30 3.75 0.23 -2.73
C ALA A 30 3.00 0.86 -3.91
N THR A 31 3.53 0.72 -5.12
CA THR A 31 2.97 1.32 -6.33
C THR A 31 2.57 0.26 -7.34
N SER A 32 1.28 0.24 -7.69
CA SER A 32 0.73 -0.65 -8.72
C SER A 32 0.24 0.13 -9.93
N PRO A 33 0.41 -0.39 -11.16
CA PRO A 33 -0.24 0.18 -12.34
C PRO A 33 -1.77 -0.02 -12.26
N VAL A 34 -2.54 0.96 -12.75
CA VAL A 34 -4.01 0.88 -12.75
C VAL A 34 -4.53 -0.23 -13.66
N GLU A 35 -3.82 -0.54 -14.73
CA GLU A 35 -4.21 -1.52 -15.75
C GLU A 35 -4.02 -2.98 -15.31
N ASP A 36 -3.18 -3.23 -14.31
CA ASP A 36 -3.02 -4.56 -13.72
C ASP A 36 -3.57 -4.59 -12.28
N PRO A 37 -4.88 -4.84 -12.11
CA PRO A 37 -5.53 -4.93 -10.81
C PRO A 37 -5.11 -6.16 -9.97
N THR A 38 -4.32 -7.07 -10.55
CA THR A 38 -3.79 -8.26 -9.89
C THR A 38 -2.32 -8.12 -9.49
N HIS A 39 -1.68 -7.02 -9.89
CA HIS A 39 -0.30 -6.72 -9.52
C HIS A 39 -0.13 -6.59 -8.01
N ILE A 40 0.75 -7.43 -7.45
CA ILE A 40 1.21 -7.31 -6.07
C ILE A 40 2.53 -6.56 -6.11
N ALA A 41 2.48 -5.26 -5.85
CA ALA A 41 3.66 -4.42 -5.78
C ALA A 41 4.52 -4.77 -4.57
N ALA A 42 5.84 -4.73 -4.73
CA ALA A 42 6.76 -4.81 -3.59
C ALA A 42 6.54 -3.61 -2.66
N VAL A 43 6.67 -3.84 -1.36
CA VAL A 43 6.58 -2.78 -0.35
C VAL A 43 7.99 -2.28 -0.05
N GLU A 44 8.18 -0.98 -0.18
CA GLU A 44 9.43 -0.30 0.13
C GLU A 44 9.26 0.56 1.39
N LEU A 45 10.34 0.75 2.16
CA LEU A 45 10.37 1.66 3.30
C LEU A 45 11.21 2.89 2.93
N LEU A 46 10.55 4.01 2.68
CA LEU A 46 11.19 5.22 2.14
C LEU A 46 11.00 6.42 3.08
N PRO A 47 12.00 7.32 3.19
CA PRO A 47 11.82 8.60 3.87
C PRO A 47 10.91 9.55 3.07
N LEU A 48 10.23 10.47 3.77
CA LEU A 48 9.23 11.39 3.19
C LEU A 48 9.66 12.08 1.88
N HIS A 49 10.92 12.50 1.80
CA HIS A 49 11.42 13.22 0.62
C HIS A 49 11.49 12.31 -0.60
N GLU A 50 11.99 11.08 -0.45
CA GLU A 50 12.02 10.08 -1.53
C GLU A 50 10.60 9.68 -1.95
N VAL A 51 9.65 9.57 -1.00
CA VAL A 51 8.24 9.29 -1.36
C VAL A 51 7.72 10.38 -2.30
N LYS A 52 7.97 11.65 -2.00
CA LYS A 52 7.50 12.77 -2.83
C LYS A 52 8.10 12.76 -4.23
N GLU A 53 9.34 12.29 -4.39
CA GLU A 53 9.99 12.14 -5.69
C GLU A 53 9.37 11.01 -6.53
N HIS A 54 8.82 9.98 -5.88
CA HIS A 54 8.11 8.88 -6.56
C HIS A 54 6.68 9.25 -6.99
N LEU A 55 6.11 10.33 -6.46
CA LEU A 55 4.74 10.73 -6.76
C LEU A 55 4.72 11.67 -7.98
N SER A 56 3.77 11.43 -8.87
CA SER A 56 3.49 12.27 -10.02
C SER A 56 2.02 12.71 -10.04
N ASP A 57 1.69 13.68 -10.89
CA ASP A 57 0.28 14.08 -11.11
C ASP A 57 -0.56 12.93 -11.69
N ALA A 58 0.07 11.92 -12.29
CA ALA A 58 -0.59 10.72 -12.80
C ALA A 58 -0.77 9.62 -11.73
N THR A 59 -0.46 9.91 -10.47
CA THR A 59 -0.50 8.93 -9.36
C THR A 59 -1.66 9.20 -8.41
N LEU A 60 -2.52 8.20 -8.22
CA LEU A 60 -3.51 8.22 -7.15
C LEU A 60 -2.86 7.79 -5.83
N VAL A 61 -2.76 8.70 -4.87
CA VAL A 61 -2.22 8.42 -3.53
C VAL A 61 -3.34 7.92 -2.60
N VAL A 62 -3.15 6.74 -2.01
CA VAL A 62 -4.11 6.10 -1.10
C VAL A 62 -3.46 5.63 0.19
N GLY A 63 -4.26 5.36 1.22
CA GLY A 63 -3.79 4.83 2.50
C GLY A 63 -3.76 5.85 3.64
N PRO A 64 -3.50 5.40 4.88
CA PRO A 64 -3.55 6.22 6.10
C PRO A 64 -2.68 7.48 6.05
N ALA A 65 -1.57 7.44 5.31
CA ALA A 65 -0.66 8.57 5.18
C ALA A 65 -0.99 9.52 4.01
N ALA A 66 -2.01 9.24 3.21
CA ALA A 66 -2.25 9.99 1.97
C ALA A 66 -2.47 11.49 2.22
N SER A 67 -3.13 11.88 3.31
CA SER A 67 -3.35 13.29 3.67
C SER A 67 -2.06 14.07 3.97
N GLN A 68 -0.94 13.38 4.19
CA GLN A 68 0.38 14.01 4.41
C GLN A 68 1.15 14.21 3.10
N LEU A 69 0.74 13.51 2.04
CA LEU A 69 1.49 13.38 0.78
C LEU A 69 0.76 13.98 -0.42
N THR A 70 -0.56 14.13 -0.36
CA THR A 70 -1.36 14.83 -1.37
C THR A 70 -2.25 15.89 -0.73
N PRO A 71 -2.40 17.07 -1.35
CA PRO A 71 -3.32 18.10 -0.87
C PRO A 71 -4.80 17.71 -1.02
N ASN A 72 -5.12 16.75 -1.89
CA ASN A 72 -6.49 16.36 -2.22
C ASN A 72 -6.70 14.84 -2.04
N PRO A 73 -6.60 14.31 -0.81
CA PRO A 73 -6.79 12.88 -0.58
C PRO A 73 -8.24 12.46 -0.86
N VAL A 74 -8.42 11.31 -1.50
CA VAL A 74 -9.76 10.78 -1.77
C VAL A 74 -10.39 10.23 -0.50
N SER A 75 -11.54 10.78 -0.11
CA SER A 75 -12.30 10.32 1.05
C SER A 75 -12.63 8.83 0.95
N GLY A 76 -12.40 8.10 2.04
CA GLY A 76 -12.64 6.66 2.10
C GLY A 76 -11.51 5.79 1.54
N LEU A 77 -10.54 6.36 0.81
CA LEU A 77 -9.29 5.70 0.42
C LEU A 77 -8.12 6.04 1.36
N THR A 78 -8.33 6.90 2.35
CA THR A 78 -7.35 7.23 3.40
C THR A 78 -7.32 6.23 4.55
N ARG A 79 -8.00 5.09 4.44
CA ARG A 79 -8.09 4.09 5.52
C ARG A 79 -8.11 2.67 4.95
N LEU A 80 -7.52 1.75 5.68
CA LEU A 80 -7.69 0.33 5.41
C LEU A 80 -9.03 -0.13 6.02
N SER A 81 -9.91 -0.69 5.19
CA SER A 81 -11.19 -1.23 5.64
C SER A 81 -11.24 -2.73 5.41
N ALA A 82 -11.73 -3.49 6.39
CA ALA A 82 -11.85 -4.94 6.29
C ALA A 82 -12.60 -5.39 5.03
N ARG A 83 -13.63 -4.64 4.60
CA ARG A 83 -14.37 -4.94 3.36
C ARG A 83 -13.48 -4.91 2.11
N PHE A 84 -12.51 -3.99 2.07
CA PHE A 84 -11.59 -3.85 0.94
C PHE A 84 -10.53 -4.94 0.93
N VAL A 85 -10.06 -5.33 2.12
CA VAL A 85 -9.17 -6.50 2.28
C VAL A 85 -9.88 -7.77 1.81
N ALA A 86 -11.11 -8.00 2.26
CA ALA A 86 -11.90 -9.16 1.85
C ALA A 86 -12.17 -9.19 0.33
N PHE A 87 -12.53 -8.04 -0.25
CA PHE A 87 -12.75 -7.93 -1.70
C PHE A 87 -11.48 -8.19 -2.51
N ALA A 88 -10.34 -7.64 -2.08
CA ALA A 88 -9.06 -7.88 -2.73
C ALA A 88 -8.64 -9.35 -2.64
N ALA A 89 -8.77 -9.97 -1.46
CA ALA A 89 -8.48 -11.38 -1.25
C ALA A 89 -9.35 -12.28 -2.14
N TRP A 90 -10.66 -12.03 -2.21
CA TRP A 90 -11.56 -12.76 -3.08
C TRP A 90 -11.12 -12.67 -4.55
N LYS A 91 -10.76 -11.47 -5.03
CA LYS A 91 -10.31 -11.27 -6.41
C LYS A 91 -8.98 -11.96 -6.72
N LEU A 92 -8.05 -12.00 -5.77
CA LEU A 92 -6.80 -12.73 -5.92
C LEU A 92 -7.05 -14.24 -6.02
N LEU A 93 -7.94 -14.78 -5.17
CA LEU A 93 -8.32 -16.19 -5.22
C LEU A 93 -9.03 -16.56 -6.52
N GLU A 94 -9.97 -15.73 -7.01
CA GLU A 94 -10.62 -15.94 -8.32
C GLU A 94 -9.62 -15.92 -9.48
N ALA A 95 -8.54 -15.12 -9.37
CA ALA A 95 -7.48 -15.05 -10.37
C ALA A 95 -6.45 -16.19 -10.25
N GLY A 96 -6.63 -17.14 -9.32
CA GLY A 96 -5.73 -18.28 -9.13
C GLY A 96 -4.47 -17.95 -8.33
N ALA A 97 -4.46 -16.84 -7.57
CA ALA A 97 -3.36 -16.55 -6.67
C ALA A 97 -3.19 -17.67 -5.63
N PRO A 98 -1.95 -17.99 -5.23
CA PRO A 98 -1.71 -19.00 -4.20
C PRO A 98 -2.30 -18.56 -2.86
N PHE A 99 -2.71 -19.53 -2.05
CA PHE A 99 -3.09 -19.32 -0.66
C PHE A 99 -2.01 -19.89 0.25
N ASN A 100 -1.76 -19.21 1.37
CA ASN A 100 -0.85 -19.71 2.40
C ASN A 100 -1.63 -20.55 3.41
N ASP A 101 -1.08 -21.69 3.82
CA ASP A 101 -1.58 -22.43 4.97
C ASP A 101 -1.47 -21.54 6.22
N ALA A 102 -2.54 -21.48 7.02
CA ALA A 102 -2.58 -20.66 8.22
C ALA A 102 -1.48 -21.03 9.22
N MET A 103 -1.04 -22.30 9.24
CA MET A 103 0.02 -22.81 10.11
C MET A 103 1.42 -22.43 9.62
N THR A 104 1.58 -22.05 8.36
CA THR A 104 2.88 -21.68 7.76
C THR A 104 2.94 -20.21 7.35
N PHE A 105 1.91 -19.42 7.67
CA PHE A 105 1.87 -18.01 7.34
C PHE A 105 2.95 -17.24 8.12
N VAL A 106 3.87 -16.63 7.40
CA VAL A 106 4.88 -15.71 7.95
C VAL A 106 4.53 -14.30 7.49
N PRO A 107 4.30 -13.34 8.40
CA PRO A 107 4.09 -11.96 8.01
C PRO A 107 5.34 -11.38 7.36
N GLU A 108 5.16 -10.63 6.27
CA GLU A 108 6.24 -9.88 5.62
C GLU A 108 6.51 -8.59 6.40
N TYR A 109 7.51 -8.62 7.27
CA TYR A 109 7.98 -7.44 7.99
C TYR A 109 9.12 -6.78 7.22
N GLN A 110 8.93 -5.51 6.86
CA GLN A 110 9.97 -4.67 6.25
C GLN A 110 10.94 -4.06 7.30
N GLN A 111 10.75 -4.38 8.57
CA GLN A 111 11.59 -3.93 9.67
C GLN A 111 11.87 -5.11 10.62
N GLU A 112 13.14 -5.44 10.83
CA GLU A 112 13.56 -6.36 11.89
C GLU A 112 13.71 -5.60 13.20
N PHE A 113 13.02 -6.07 14.25
CA PHE A 113 13.14 -5.48 15.58
C PHE A 113 14.36 -6.05 16.30
N GLU A 114 15.45 -5.31 16.34
CA GLU A 114 16.59 -5.66 17.18
C GLU A 114 16.34 -5.22 18.63
N VAL A 115 16.22 -6.18 19.54
CA VAL A 115 16.21 -5.90 20.98
C VAL A 115 17.61 -5.43 21.38
N ARG A 116 17.78 -4.12 21.58
CA ARG A 116 18.98 -3.61 22.25
C ARG A 116 18.90 -4.00 23.72
N SER A 117 19.54 -5.12 24.08
CA SER A 117 19.81 -5.42 25.48
C SER A 117 20.64 -4.28 26.04
N LYS A 118 20.04 -3.48 26.93
CA LYS A 118 20.82 -2.57 27.76
C LYS A 118 21.76 -3.46 28.56
N GLY A 119 23.07 -3.34 28.31
CA GLY A 119 24.08 -3.94 29.15
C GLY A 119 23.77 -3.58 30.61
N LEU A 120 23.56 -4.61 31.43
CA LEU A 120 23.50 -4.52 32.88
C LEU A 120 24.87 -4.11 33.42
#